data_AF-A0A964MQD0-F1
#
_entry.id   AF-A0A964MQD0-F1
#
_cell.length_a   1.000
_cell.length_b   1.000
_cell.length_c   1.000
_cell.angle_alpha   90.00
_cell.angle_beta   90.00
_cell.angle_gamma   90.00
#
_symmetry.space_group_name_H-M   'P 1'
#
loop_
_entity.id
_entity.type
_entity.pdbx_description
1 polymer ?
#
loop_
_entity_poly.entity_id
_entity_poly.type
_entity_poly.pdbx_seq_one_letter_code
_entity_poly.pdbx_strand_id
1 'polypeptide(L)'
;MLLALKQFKEPLCIETCDTTFPDCIAINTVTGDRIKIEFEYRSAAFLEHKKEWLLLRRHDPPSVRWMVVCWEDDLGSKADSLTGLEIVPLKQFAADPGLVLNPLPSGLRSEGEGSARFDWRAASLSSHQRTVLTVLRQFGANRDSGFSISWPKRDDSVKFSITCESHGGIGFGASAKGTIGVPFSKWYGVSDEVKALVIGKLNTALPHLDFTHHARKKKGYDLEVLLPDQDAVERFLQVWRDVVVELNGRR
;
A
#
# COMPACT_ATOMS: atom_id res chain seq x y z
N MET A 1 -10.89 -6.96 -3.06
CA MET A 1 -11.21 -8.39 -3.22
C MET A 1 -11.91 -8.94 -1.96
N LEU A 2 -12.99 -8.27 -1.51
CA LEU A 2 -13.94 -8.74 -0.48
C LEU A 2 -15.37 -8.67 -1.06
N LEU A 3 -15.62 -7.69 -1.93
CA LEU A 3 -16.82 -7.56 -2.78
C LEU A 3 -17.18 -8.80 -3.62
N ALA A 4 -16.22 -9.68 -3.94
CA ALA A 4 -16.47 -10.86 -4.76
C ALA A 4 -17.16 -12.00 -4.00
N LEU A 5 -17.18 -11.95 -2.66
CA LEU A 5 -17.64 -13.08 -1.87
C LEU A 5 -19.17 -13.23 -1.84
N LYS A 6 -19.97 -12.20 -2.22
CA LYS A 6 -21.45 -12.18 -2.03
C LYS A 6 -21.90 -12.51 -0.59
N GLN A 7 -21.03 -12.29 0.41
CA GLN A 7 -21.27 -12.76 1.79
C GLN A 7 -21.90 -11.71 2.69
N PHE A 8 -21.85 -10.45 2.28
CA PHE A 8 -22.72 -9.46 2.91
C PHE A 8 -24.15 -9.86 2.57
N LYS A 9 -24.98 -10.05 3.61
CA LYS A 9 -26.42 -10.33 3.46
C LYS A 9 -27.12 -9.29 2.59
N GLU A 10 -26.51 -8.11 2.50
CA GLU A 10 -26.96 -6.97 1.74
C GLU A 10 -25.86 -6.47 0.79
N PRO A 11 -26.21 -5.94 -0.39
CA PRO A 11 -25.24 -5.42 -1.34
C PRO A 11 -24.66 -4.09 -0.87
N LEU A 12 -23.35 -4.05 -0.62
CA LEU A 12 -22.63 -2.87 -0.14
C LEU A 12 -21.86 -2.16 -1.26
N CYS A 13 -21.92 -0.84 -1.26
CA CYS A 13 -21.04 0.03 -2.03
C CYS A 13 -20.13 0.80 -1.06
N ILE A 14 -18.81 0.76 -1.27
CA ILE A 14 -17.84 1.49 -0.43
C ILE A 14 -17.90 2.98 -0.80
N GLU A 15 -18.21 3.84 0.17
CA GLU A 15 -18.18 5.30 0.03
C GLU A 15 -16.76 5.81 0.30
N THR A 16 -16.16 5.42 1.42
CA THR A 16 -14.78 5.76 1.78
C THR A 16 -14.04 4.58 2.43
N CYS A 17 -12.73 4.52 2.21
CA CYS A 17 -11.80 3.68 2.96
C CYS A 17 -10.72 4.59 3.52
N ASP A 18 -10.68 4.72 4.84
CA ASP A 18 -9.77 5.57 5.58
C ASP A 18 -8.77 4.73 6.39
N THR A 19 -7.68 5.34 6.86
CA THR A 19 -6.74 4.70 7.80
C THR A 19 -7.02 5.12 9.25
N THR A 20 -8.15 5.78 9.48
CA THR A 20 -8.60 6.28 10.78
C THR A 20 -9.93 5.64 11.11
N PHE A 21 -10.22 5.43 12.38
CA PHE A 21 -11.44 4.78 12.83
C PHE A 21 -12.71 5.55 12.41
N PRO A 22 -13.74 4.90 11.82
CA PRO A 22 -13.72 3.52 11.33
C PRO A 22 -12.95 3.40 10.01
N ASP A 23 -12.34 2.24 9.76
CA ASP A 23 -11.55 1.98 8.54
C ASP A 23 -12.34 2.19 7.22
N CYS A 24 -13.67 2.04 7.25
CA CYS A 24 -14.49 2.11 6.05
C CYS A 24 -15.91 2.59 6.32
N ILE A 25 -16.46 3.35 5.38
CA ILE A 25 -17.87 3.71 5.31
C ILE A 25 -18.43 3.14 4.01
N ALA A 26 -19.50 2.38 4.13
CA ALA A 26 -20.24 1.80 3.02
C ALA A 26 -21.72 2.18 3.07
N ILE A 27 -22.41 1.95 1.96
CA ILE A 27 -23.85 2.16 1.81
C ILE A 27 -24.48 0.83 1.40
N ASN A 28 -25.54 0.43 2.09
CA ASN A 28 -26.44 -0.61 1.58
C ASN A 28 -27.16 -0.06 0.34
N THR A 29 -26.87 -0.62 -0.83
CA THR A 29 -27.40 -0.14 -2.11
C THR A 29 -28.90 -0.37 -2.31
N VAL A 30 -29.55 -1.14 -1.43
CA VAL A 30 -31.00 -1.38 -1.44
C VAL A 30 -31.72 -0.42 -0.49
N THR A 31 -31.23 -0.25 0.75
CA THR A 31 -31.92 0.58 1.75
C THR A 31 -31.43 2.03 1.79
N GLY A 32 -30.22 2.29 1.28
CA GLY A 32 -29.52 3.56 1.44
C GLY A 32 -28.87 3.77 2.80
N ASP A 33 -28.96 2.78 3.71
CA ASP A 33 -28.38 2.90 5.04
C ASP A 33 -26.86 2.92 4.98
N ARG A 34 -26.26 3.79 5.79
CA ARG A 34 -24.82 3.85 5.96
C ARG A 34 -24.35 2.78 6.96
N ILE A 35 -23.25 2.12 6.61
CA ILE A 35 -22.61 1.10 7.42
C ILE A 35 -21.16 1.52 7.66
N LYS A 36 -20.79 1.63 8.93
CA LYS A 36 -19.40 1.86 9.35
C LYS A 36 -18.76 0.52 9.64
N ILE A 37 -17.60 0.26 9.03
CA ILE A 37 -16.92 -1.02 9.04
C ILE A 37 -15.52 -0.83 9.63
N GLU A 38 -15.20 -1.63 10.64
CA GLU A 38 -13.83 -1.79 11.13
C GLU A 38 -13.26 -3.14 10.68
N PHE A 39 -12.01 -3.17 10.19
CA PHE A 39 -11.36 -4.39 9.76
C PHE A 39 -10.34 -4.88 10.78
N GLU A 40 -10.59 -6.06 11.32
CA GLU A 40 -9.75 -6.62 12.37
C GLU A 40 -9.18 -7.99 11.99
N TYR A 41 -8.03 -8.36 12.55
CA TYR A 41 -7.62 -9.77 12.45
C TYR A 41 -8.47 -10.64 13.40
N ARG A 42 -8.71 -10.16 14.62
CA ARG A 42 -9.49 -10.83 15.68
C ARG A 42 -10.56 -9.88 16.19
N SER A 43 -11.82 -10.30 16.29
CA SER A 43 -12.90 -9.41 16.74
C SER A 43 -12.65 -8.79 18.12
N ALA A 44 -11.93 -9.47 19.02
CA ALA A 44 -11.57 -8.93 20.32
C ALA A 44 -10.66 -7.69 20.28
N ALA A 45 -9.91 -7.46 19.20
CA ALA A 45 -9.09 -6.27 19.02
C ALA A 45 -9.93 -4.98 18.97
N PHE A 46 -11.18 -5.07 18.47
CA PHE A 46 -12.13 -3.96 18.46
C PHE A 46 -12.40 -3.37 19.86
N LEU A 47 -12.17 -4.12 20.94
CA LEU A 47 -12.33 -3.61 22.30
C LEU A 47 -11.39 -2.45 22.61
N GLU A 48 -10.26 -2.33 21.92
CA GLU A 48 -9.34 -1.19 22.01
C GLU A 48 -10.00 0.10 21.48
N HIS A 49 -10.87 -0.04 20.48
CA HIS A 49 -11.64 1.06 19.86
C HIS A 49 -13.01 1.29 20.53
N LYS A 50 -13.39 0.51 21.55
CA LYS A 50 -14.72 0.57 22.18
C LYS A 50 -15.13 1.98 22.63
N LYS A 51 -14.20 2.77 23.17
CA LYS A 51 -14.48 4.14 23.63
C LYS A 51 -14.83 5.06 22.46
N GLU A 52 -14.08 4.96 21.37
CA GLU A 52 -14.28 5.77 20.17
C GLU A 52 -15.58 5.37 19.45
N TRP A 53 -15.82 4.07 19.33
CA TRP A 53 -17.10 3.53 18.84
C TRP A 53 -18.29 4.06 19.62
N LEU A 54 -18.27 3.97 20.96
CA LEU A 54 -19.36 4.47 21.80
C LEU A 54 -19.58 5.98 21.66
N LEU A 55 -18.51 6.75 21.45
CA LEU A 55 -18.60 8.18 21.21
C LEU A 55 -19.27 8.46 19.87
N LEU A 56 -18.75 7.90 18.77
CA LEU A 56 -19.25 8.15 17.43
C LEU A 56 -20.69 7.66 17.26
N ARG A 57 -21.00 6.47 17.78
CA ARG A 57 -22.34 5.89 17.67
C ARG A 57 -23.43 6.73 18.35
N ARG A 58 -23.10 7.47 19.42
CA ARG A 58 -24.06 8.38 20.08
C ARG A 58 -24.47 9.56 19.19
N HIS A 59 -23.63 9.92 18.23
CA HIS A 59 -23.87 11.01 17.30
C HIS A 59 -24.43 10.52 15.96
N ASP A 60 -24.41 9.21 15.71
CA ASP A 60 -24.93 8.63 14.49
C ASP A 60 -26.48 8.59 14.49
N PRO A 61 -27.13 8.84 13.33
CA PRO A 61 -28.54 8.55 13.16
C PRO A 61 -28.85 7.07 13.45
N PRO A 62 -30.07 6.73 13.92
CA PRO A 62 -30.43 5.34 14.23
C PRO A 62 -30.34 4.36 13.06
N SER A 63 -30.38 4.85 11.81
CA SER A 63 -30.22 4.04 10.60
C SER A 63 -28.77 3.62 10.32
N VAL A 64 -27.79 4.25 10.95
CA VAL A 64 -26.37 3.89 10.75
C VAL A 64 -26.07 2.59 11.49
N ARG A 65 -25.57 1.61 10.75
CA ARG A 65 -25.13 0.32 11.30
C ARG A 65 -23.62 0.28 11.50
N TRP A 66 -23.20 -0.54 12.45
CA TRP A 66 -21.79 -0.77 12.75
C TRP A 66 -21.45 -2.24 12.57
N MET A 67 -20.34 -2.50 11.91
CA MET A 67 -19.86 -3.84 11.57
C MET A 67 -18.37 -3.97 11.87
N VAL A 68 -17.96 -5.10 12.40
CA VAL A 68 -16.55 -5.54 12.42
C VAL A 68 -16.42 -6.69 11.44
N VAL A 69 -15.60 -6.50 10.41
CA VAL A 69 -15.22 -7.58 9.49
C VAL A 69 -13.88 -8.10 9.97
N CYS A 70 -13.86 -9.34 10.47
CA CYS A 70 -12.64 -9.91 11.05
C CYS A 70 -12.25 -11.25 10.45
N TRP A 71 -10.97 -11.63 10.53
CA TRP A 71 -10.57 -12.99 10.16
C TRP A 71 -11.18 -14.01 11.12
N GLU A 72 -10.93 -13.85 12.41
CA GLU A 72 -11.39 -14.77 13.46
C GLU A 72 -12.29 -14.04 14.47
N ASP A 73 -13.47 -14.60 14.76
CA ASP A 73 -14.32 -14.09 15.84
C ASP A 73 -13.96 -14.79 17.16
N ASP A 74 -13.38 -14.04 18.08
CA ASP A 74 -12.93 -14.48 19.39
C ASP A 74 -13.44 -13.59 20.53
N LEU A 75 -14.48 -12.80 20.27
CA LEU A 75 -15.03 -11.84 21.23
C LEU A 75 -15.69 -12.55 22.43
N GLY A 76 -16.22 -13.76 22.20
CA GLY A 76 -16.86 -14.59 23.21
C GLY A 76 -17.97 -13.84 23.96
N SER A 77 -18.03 -13.99 25.28
CA SER A 77 -19.02 -13.31 26.14
C SER A 77 -18.88 -11.78 26.19
N LYS A 78 -17.81 -11.20 25.65
CA LYS A 78 -17.64 -9.73 25.62
C LYS A 78 -18.54 -9.07 24.58
N ALA A 79 -19.08 -9.86 23.63
CA ALA A 79 -20.02 -9.41 22.60
C ALA A 79 -21.29 -8.77 23.19
N ASP A 80 -21.75 -9.27 24.35
CA ASP A 80 -22.94 -8.77 25.04
C ASP A 80 -22.82 -7.28 25.40
N SER A 81 -21.58 -6.80 25.59
CA SER A 81 -21.30 -5.40 25.92
C SER A 81 -21.26 -4.46 24.70
N LEU A 82 -21.44 -4.98 23.49
CA LEU A 82 -21.36 -4.29 22.21
C LEU A 82 -22.69 -4.37 21.44
N THR A 83 -23.83 -4.22 22.13
CA THR A 83 -25.18 -4.34 21.53
C THR A 83 -25.34 -3.51 20.26
N GLY A 84 -25.73 -4.12 19.14
CA GLY A 84 -25.92 -3.43 17.85
C GLY A 84 -24.66 -3.31 16.99
N LEU A 85 -23.55 -3.91 17.42
CA LEU A 85 -22.39 -4.19 16.59
C LEU A 85 -22.59 -5.55 15.91
N GLU A 86 -22.45 -5.60 14.59
CA GLU A 86 -22.44 -6.85 13.83
C GLU A 86 -21.01 -7.36 13.66
N ILE A 87 -20.76 -8.66 13.90
CA ILE A 87 -19.46 -9.29 13.65
C ILE A 87 -19.58 -10.20 12.43
N VAL A 88 -18.70 -10.01 11.45
CA VAL A 88 -18.64 -10.80 10.21
C VAL A 88 -17.31 -11.53 10.15
N PRO A 89 -17.24 -12.79 10.64
CA PRO A 89 -16.02 -13.59 10.60
C PRO A 89 -15.75 -14.13 9.19
N LEU A 90 -14.52 -13.94 8.71
CA LEU A 90 -14.11 -14.34 7.36
C LEU A 90 -13.52 -15.75 7.30
N LYS A 91 -12.98 -16.28 8.40
CA LYS A 91 -12.30 -17.59 8.45
C LYS A 91 -13.19 -18.74 7.99
N GLN A 92 -14.51 -18.67 8.20
CA GLN A 92 -15.46 -19.67 7.71
C GLN A 92 -15.55 -19.72 6.17
N PHE A 93 -15.20 -18.63 5.48
CA PHE A 93 -15.18 -18.55 4.03
C PHE A 93 -13.83 -18.94 3.43
N ALA A 94 -12.86 -19.35 4.25
CA ALA A 94 -11.54 -19.79 3.74
C ALA A 94 -11.61 -20.99 2.80
N ALA A 95 -12.71 -21.77 2.86
CA ALA A 95 -12.97 -22.89 1.97
C ALA A 95 -13.73 -22.50 0.69
N ASP A 96 -14.15 -21.23 0.54
CA ASP A 96 -14.85 -20.76 -0.66
C ASP A 96 -13.87 -20.75 -1.85
N PRO A 97 -14.14 -21.50 -2.94
CA PRO A 97 -13.26 -21.56 -4.10
C PRO A 97 -13.15 -20.24 -4.87
N GLY A 98 -14.09 -19.31 -4.67
CA GLY A 98 -14.01 -17.94 -5.18
C GLY A 98 -13.14 -17.02 -4.31
N LEU A 99 -12.76 -17.44 -3.11
CA LEU A 99 -11.87 -16.69 -2.23
C LEU A 99 -10.41 -17.05 -2.48
N VAL A 100 -9.71 -16.17 -3.18
CA VAL A 100 -8.25 -16.27 -3.28
C VAL A 100 -7.62 -15.67 -2.03
N LEU A 101 -7.45 -16.48 -0.99
CA LEU A 101 -6.57 -16.12 0.10
C LEU A 101 -5.14 -16.16 -0.42
N ASN A 102 -4.40 -15.08 -0.23
CA ASN A 102 -2.95 -15.10 -0.37
C ASN A 102 -2.38 -15.19 1.05
N PRO A 103 -2.27 -16.38 1.67
CA PRO A 103 -1.57 -16.56 2.94
C PRO A 103 -0.06 -16.52 2.71
N LEU A 104 0.67 -15.84 3.60
CA LEU A 104 2.13 -15.86 3.55
C LEU A 104 2.61 -17.32 3.72
N PRO A 105 3.35 -17.89 2.75
CA PRO A 105 3.87 -19.25 2.84
C PRO A 105 4.66 -19.42 4.13
N SER A 106 4.49 -20.55 4.82
CA SER A 106 5.18 -20.84 6.09
C SER A 106 6.69 -20.75 5.97
N GLY A 107 7.25 -21.09 4.80
CA GLY A 107 8.67 -20.98 4.49
C GLY A 107 9.19 -19.54 4.37
N LEU A 108 8.32 -18.54 4.13
CA LEU A 108 8.71 -17.14 3.90
C LEU A 108 8.71 -16.26 5.15
N ARG A 109 8.75 -16.88 6.33
CA ARG A 109 8.67 -16.19 7.64
C ARG A 109 10.03 -15.81 8.21
N SER A 110 11.13 -16.15 7.53
CA SER A 110 12.47 -15.91 8.07
C SER A 110 13.03 -14.54 7.67
N GLU A 111 13.95 -14.03 8.51
CA GLU A 111 14.74 -12.84 8.19
C GLU A 111 15.66 -13.14 7.00
N GLY A 112 15.69 -12.26 5.99
CA GLY A 112 16.53 -12.43 4.79
C GLY A 112 15.79 -12.79 3.51
N GLU A 113 14.51 -13.16 3.58
CA GLU A 113 13.69 -13.56 2.42
C GLU A 113 12.92 -12.39 1.78
N GLY A 114 13.42 -11.16 1.90
CA GLY A 114 12.72 -9.95 1.47
C GLY A 114 12.27 -9.99 0.00
N SER A 115 13.11 -10.53 -0.89
CA SER A 115 12.78 -10.69 -2.32
C SER A 115 11.66 -11.72 -2.52
N ALA A 116 11.73 -12.88 -1.87
CA ALA A 116 10.74 -13.93 -2.05
C ALA A 116 9.37 -13.53 -1.49
N ARG A 117 9.35 -12.82 -0.35
CA ARG A 117 8.15 -12.20 0.21
C ARG A 117 7.55 -11.14 -0.72
N PHE A 118 8.42 -10.35 -1.35
CA PHE A 118 8.01 -9.39 -2.36
C PHE A 118 7.37 -10.06 -3.56
N ASP A 119 8.02 -11.07 -4.12
CA ASP A 119 7.51 -11.80 -5.28
C ASP A 119 6.16 -12.45 -4.99
N TRP A 120 6.04 -13.07 -3.83
CA TRP A 120 4.79 -13.65 -3.36
C TRP A 120 3.67 -12.61 -3.24
N ARG A 121 3.94 -11.44 -2.64
CA ARG A 121 2.92 -10.41 -2.46
C ARG A 121 2.59 -9.70 -3.77
N ALA A 122 3.59 -9.46 -4.63
CA ALA A 122 3.43 -8.82 -5.92
C ALA A 122 2.69 -9.71 -6.94
N ALA A 123 2.57 -11.02 -6.68
CA ALA A 123 1.82 -11.94 -7.53
C ALA A 123 0.34 -11.53 -7.70
N SER A 124 -0.24 -10.81 -6.74
CA SER A 124 -1.62 -10.30 -6.82
C SER A 124 -1.79 -9.01 -7.64
N LEU A 125 -0.69 -8.42 -8.13
CA LEU A 125 -0.73 -7.20 -8.95
C LEU A 125 -1.09 -7.51 -10.41
N SER A 126 -1.47 -6.48 -11.15
CA SER A 126 -1.74 -6.62 -12.59
C SER A 126 -0.48 -7.09 -13.35
N SER A 127 -0.67 -7.70 -14.52
CA SER A 127 0.47 -8.10 -15.36
C SER A 127 1.37 -6.91 -15.71
N HIS A 128 0.78 -5.74 -15.97
CA HIS A 128 1.52 -4.50 -16.23
C HIS A 128 2.39 -4.10 -15.03
N GLN A 129 1.81 -3.99 -13.84
CA GLN A 129 2.55 -3.64 -12.62
C GLN A 129 3.68 -4.61 -12.33
N ARG A 130 3.47 -5.92 -12.54
CA ARG A 130 4.53 -6.94 -12.37
C ARG A 130 5.66 -6.77 -13.38
N THR A 131 5.36 -6.45 -14.62
CA THR A 131 6.37 -6.14 -15.65
C THR A 131 7.19 -4.92 -15.25
N VAL A 132 6.53 -3.82 -14.86
CA VAL A 132 7.20 -2.60 -14.37
C VAL A 132 8.12 -2.92 -13.19
N LEU A 133 7.64 -3.64 -12.17
CA LEU A 133 8.45 -4.04 -11.01
C LEU A 133 9.67 -4.88 -11.40
N THR A 134 9.53 -5.75 -12.40
CA THR A 134 10.64 -6.57 -12.92
C THR A 134 11.72 -5.68 -13.55
N VAL A 135 11.32 -4.73 -14.39
CA VAL A 135 12.24 -3.78 -15.04
C VAL A 135 12.94 -2.91 -13.99
N LEU A 136 12.21 -2.40 -13.00
CA LEU A 136 12.81 -1.61 -11.91
C LEU A 136 13.84 -2.45 -11.12
N ARG A 137 13.54 -3.72 -10.80
CA ARG A 137 14.50 -4.61 -10.12
C ARG A 137 15.75 -4.85 -10.96
N GLN A 138 15.60 -5.09 -12.25
CA GLN A 138 16.72 -5.26 -13.17
C GLN A 138 17.60 -4.01 -13.22
N PHE A 139 17.01 -2.82 -13.23
CA PHE A 139 17.74 -1.56 -13.16
C PHE A 139 18.61 -1.49 -11.89
N GLY A 140 18.05 -1.75 -10.71
CA GLY A 140 18.80 -1.71 -9.44
C GLY A 140 19.79 -2.86 -9.24
N ALA A 141 19.63 -3.98 -9.96
CA ALA A 141 20.55 -5.11 -9.94
C ALA A 141 21.71 -4.95 -10.95
N ASN A 142 21.54 -4.10 -11.97
CA ASN A 142 22.58 -3.82 -12.96
C ASN A 142 23.67 -2.93 -12.35
N ARG A 143 24.89 -3.46 -12.22
CA ARG A 143 26.05 -2.74 -11.65
C ARG A 143 26.42 -1.48 -12.43
N ASP A 144 26.16 -1.47 -13.74
CA ASP A 144 26.51 -0.34 -14.61
C ASP A 144 25.55 0.85 -14.44
N SER A 145 24.43 0.66 -13.72
CA SER A 145 23.50 1.75 -13.42
C SER A 145 24.05 2.77 -12.42
N GLY A 146 25.05 2.38 -11.61
CA GLY A 146 25.49 3.17 -10.45
C GLY A 146 24.52 3.11 -9.26
N PHE A 147 23.49 2.27 -9.32
CA PHE A 147 22.54 2.01 -8.24
C PHE A 147 22.70 0.62 -7.65
N SER A 148 22.17 0.46 -6.44
CA SER A 148 22.07 -0.83 -5.75
C SER A 148 20.64 -1.06 -5.28
N ILE A 149 20.18 -2.30 -5.38
CA ILE A 149 18.89 -2.73 -4.83
C ILE A 149 19.06 -3.26 -3.40
N SER A 150 18.18 -2.85 -2.49
CA SER A 150 18.14 -3.32 -1.12
C SER A 150 16.73 -3.66 -0.65
N TRP A 151 16.64 -4.62 0.26
CA TRP A 151 15.40 -5.08 0.88
C TRP A 151 15.39 -4.64 2.35
N PRO A 152 14.29 -4.03 2.85
CA PRO A 152 14.19 -3.69 4.26
C PRO A 152 14.21 -4.96 5.12
N LYS A 153 14.86 -4.87 6.28
CA LYS A 153 14.93 -5.97 7.26
C LYS A 153 13.60 -6.19 8.01
N ARG A 154 12.73 -5.17 8.05
CA ARG A 154 11.45 -5.22 8.78
C ARG A 154 10.34 -5.79 7.91
N ASP A 155 9.54 -6.68 8.52
CA ASP A 155 8.49 -7.46 7.86
C ASP A 155 7.24 -6.66 7.49
N ASP A 156 7.07 -5.47 8.06
CA ASP A 156 5.87 -4.64 7.91
C ASP A 156 5.72 -4.01 6.52
N SER A 157 6.82 -3.90 5.76
CA SER A 157 6.83 -3.26 4.45
C SER A 157 7.50 -4.15 3.40
N VAL A 158 6.66 -4.87 2.67
CA VAL A 158 7.07 -5.66 1.50
C VAL A 158 7.40 -4.72 0.33
N LYS A 159 8.63 -4.23 0.29
CA LYS A 159 9.15 -3.28 -0.71
C LYS A 159 10.64 -3.50 -0.98
N PHE A 160 11.15 -2.97 -2.07
CA PHE A 160 12.59 -2.78 -2.28
C PHE A 160 12.93 -1.29 -2.44
N SER A 161 14.19 -0.94 -2.23
CA SER A 161 14.76 0.38 -2.50
C SER A 161 15.86 0.26 -3.53
N ILE A 162 15.98 1.23 -4.42
CA ILE A 162 17.05 1.36 -5.40
C ILE A 162 17.76 2.67 -5.09
N THR A 163 19.01 2.61 -4.66
CA THR A 163 19.75 3.76 -4.14
C THR A 163 21.15 3.87 -4.76
N CYS A 164 21.59 5.10 -4.98
CA CYS A 164 22.95 5.45 -5.35
C CYS A 164 23.68 5.97 -4.10
N GLU A 165 24.44 5.08 -3.47
CA GLU A 165 25.12 5.36 -2.19
C GLU A 165 26.23 6.42 -2.33
N SER A 166 26.87 6.51 -3.50
CA SER A 166 27.94 7.49 -3.74
C SER A 166 27.43 8.94 -3.63
N HIS A 167 26.12 9.18 -3.77
CA HIS A 167 25.50 10.50 -3.75
C HIS A 167 24.48 10.66 -2.62
N GLY A 168 24.78 10.11 -1.44
CA GLY A 168 23.94 10.30 -0.25
C GLY A 168 22.63 9.51 -0.27
N GLY A 169 22.60 8.39 -0.99
CA GLY A 169 21.45 7.49 -1.03
C GLY A 169 20.26 8.02 -1.82
N ILE A 170 20.48 8.89 -2.83
CA ILE A 170 19.44 9.26 -3.78
C ILE A 170 18.87 8.01 -4.45
N GLY A 171 17.58 8.05 -4.79
CA GLY A 171 16.91 6.87 -5.34
C GLY A 171 15.42 6.85 -5.07
N PHE A 172 14.83 5.68 -5.27
CA PHE A 172 13.40 5.42 -5.15
C PHE A 172 13.15 4.04 -4.55
N GLY A 173 11.89 3.70 -4.27
CA GLY A 173 11.56 2.33 -3.88
C GLY A 173 10.14 1.97 -4.25
N ALA A 174 9.92 0.70 -4.55
CA ALA A 174 8.64 0.17 -4.99
C ALA A 174 8.14 -0.88 -4.00
N SER A 175 6.83 -0.89 -3.77
CA SER A 175 6.17 -1.81 -2.86
C SER A 175 5.43 -2.91 -3.63
N ALA A 176 5.25 -4.06 -2.99
CA ALA A 176 4.41 -5.14 -3.51
C ALA A 176 2.90 -4.80 -3.46
N LYS A 177 2.53 -3.57 -3.10
CA LYS A 177 1.17 -3.03 -3.24
C LYS A 177 0.98 -2.28 -4.57
N GLY A 178 1.95 -2.33 -5.49
CA GLY A 178 1.86 -1.65 -6.77
C GLY A 178 2.12 -0.15 -6.68
N THR A 179 2.86 0.30 -5.67
CA THR A 179 3.16 1.72 -5.47
C THR A 179 4.65 2.00 -5.50
N ILE A 180 5.03 3.20 -5.92
CA ILE A 180 6.42 3.69 -5.92
C ILE A 180 6.54 5.01 -5.16
N GLY A 181 7.55 5.10 -4.31
CA GLY A 181 7.84 6.29 -3.50
C GLY A 181 8.90 7.16 -4.15
N VAL A 182 8.51 8.39 -4.53
CA VAL A 182 9.39 9.44 -5.09
C VAL A 182 8.86 10.82 -4.70
N PRO A 183 9.69 11.76 -4.18
CA PRO A 183 11.04 11.55 -3.67
C PRO A 183 11.04 10.61 -2.46
N PHE A 184 12.07 9.77 -2.35
CA PHE A 184 12.10 8.69 -1.38
C PHE A 184 12.27 9.23 0.05
N SER A 185 11.60 8.59 1.02
CA SER A 185 11.62 9.01 2.43
C SER A 185 12.98 8.85 3.12
N LYS A 186 14.01 8.38 2.42
CA LYS A 186 15.37 8.16 2.94
C LYS A 186 16.44 9.05 2.31
N TRP A 187 16.07 10.16 1.67
CA TRP A 187 17.03 11.18 1.21
C TRP A 187 17.61 12.01 2.38
N TYR A 188 18.01 11.32 3.46
CA TYR A 188 18.67 11.92 4.60
C TYR A 188 20.07 12.34 4.16
N GLY A 189 20.35 13.65 4.16
CA GLY A 189 21.64 14.19 3.74
C GLY A 189 21.77 14.51 2.24
N VAL A 190 20.72 14.30 1.44
CA VAL A 190 20.69 14.81 0.05
C VAL A 190 20.42 16.32 0.08
N SER A 191 21.28 17.12 -0.55
CA SER A 191 21.12 18.57 -0.59
C SER A 191 19.89 18.99 -1.38
N ASP A 192 19.30 20.14 -1.05
CA ASP A 192 18.08 20.63 -1.72
C ASP A 192 18.31 20.92 -3.21
N GLU A 193 19.54 21.27 -3.60
CA GLU A 193 19.94 21.41 -5.00
C GLU A 193 19.83 20.08 -5.77
N VAL A 194 20.29 18.98 -5.18
CA VAL A 194 20.18 17.63 -5.78
C VAL A 194 18.72 17.19 -5.83
N LYS A 195 17.93 17.49 -4.79
CA LYS A 195 16.48 17.22 -4.80
C LYS A 195 15.77 17.98 -5.92
N ALA A 196 16.05 19.28 -6.05
CA ALA A 196 15.49 20.13 -7.09
C ALA A 196 15.87 19.65 -8.49
N LEU A 197 17.12 19.21 -8.67
CA LEU A 197 17.59 18.60 -9.91
C LEU A 197 16.77 17.35 -10.29
N VAL A 198 16.63 16.41 -9.36
CA VAL A 198 15.87 15.17 -9.59
C VAL A 198 14.40 15.49 -9.89
N ILE A 199 13.77 16.35 -9.08
CA ILE A 199 12.36 16.76 -9.26
C ILE A 199 12.16 17.42 -10.62
N GLY A 200 13.05 18.33 -11.03
CA GLY A 200 12.98 19.00 -12.33
C GLY A 200 13.06 18.03 -13.50
N LYS A 201 13.98 17.06 -13.44
CA LYS A 201 14.10 16.01 -14.47
C LYS A 201 12.88 15.08 -14.48
N LEU A 202 12.36 14.69 -13.31
CA LEU A 202 11.13 13.87 -13.22
C LEU A 202 9.92 14.59 -13.81
N ASN A 203 9.69 15.86 -13.47
CA ASN A 203 8.61 16.68 -14.06
C ASN A 203 8.74 16.80 -15.58
N THR A 204 9.97 16.86 -16.10
CA THR A 204 10.23 16.93 -17.54
C THR A 204 9.94 15.59 -18.23
N ALA A 205 10.37 14.49 -17.63
CA ALA A 205 10.22 13.14 -18.18
C ALA A 205 8.78 12.59 -18.08
N LEU A 206 8.04 13.02 -17.05
CA LEU A 206 6.68 12.59 -16.73
C LEU A 206 5.78 13.82 -16.53
N PRO A 207 5.48 14.58 -17.60
CA PRO A 207 4.83 15.89 -17.52
C PRO A 207 3.37 15.84 -17.06
N HIS A 208 2.76 14.66 -17.01
CA HIS A 208 1.41 14.45 -16.49
C HIS A 208 1.35 14.47 -14.96
N LEU A 209 2.49 14.62 -14.28
CA LEU A 209 2.59 14.65 -12.83
C LEU A 209 3.39 15.86 -12.36
N ASP A 210 3.02 16.34 -11.18
CA ASP A 210 3.75 17.42 -10.50
C ASP A 210 4.41 16.90 -9.21
N PHE A 211 5.72 16.67 -9.28
CA PHE A 211 6.52 16.23 -8.15
C PHE A 211 6.84 17.37 -7.16
N THR A 212 6.58 18.65 -7.50
CA THR A 212 6.93 19.80 -6.64
C THR A 212 6.03 19.88 -5.40
N HIS A 213 4.72 19.71 -5.55
CA HIS A 213 3.77 19.74 -4.44
C HIS A 213 3.86 18.48 -3.55
N HIS A 214 4.37 17.38 -4.10
CA HIS A 214 4.46 16.09 -3.42
C HIS A 214 5.74 15.90 -2.60
N ALA A 215 6.74 16.76 -2.73
CA ALA A 215 7.96 16.70 -1.90
C ALA A 215 7.68 16.91 -0.38
N ARG A 216 6.53 17.49 -0.01
CA ARG A 216 6.19 17.81 1.39
C ARG A 216 5.41 16.74 2.15
N LYS A 217 4.79 15.76 1.46
CA LYS A 217 4.02 14.68 2.10
C LYS A 217 4.46 13.35 1.49
N LYS A 218 4.84 12.37 2.33
CA LYS A 218 5.17 11.01 1.88
C LYS A 218 3.99 10.45 1.09
N LYS A 219 4.09 10.42 -0.24
CA LYS A 219 3.05 9.87 -1.12
C LYS A 219 3.68 8.79 -1.99
N GLY A 220 3.09 7.60 -1.95
CA GLY A 220 3.33 6.59 -2.97
C GLY A 220 2.45 6.91 -4.18
N TYR A 221 2.99 6.75 -5.38
CA TYR A 221 2.22 6.78 -6.62
C TYR A 221 1.86 5.36 -7.00
N ASP A 222 0.65 5.17 -7.52
CA ASP A 222 0.30 3.93 -8.19
C ASP A 222 1.19 3.75 -9.43
N LEU A 223 1.73 2.54 -9.63
CA LEU A 223 2.62 2.24 -10.75
C LEU A 223 1.93 2.39 -12.11
N GLU A 224 0.64 2.07 -12.23
CA GLU A 224 -0.08 2.21 -13.50
C GLU A 224 -0.34 3.66 -13.86
N VAL A 225 -0.50 4.52 -12.85
CA VAL A 225 -0.66 5.97 -13.05
C VAL A 225 0.68 6.63 -13.37
N LEU A 226 1.74 6.27 -12.64
CA LEU A 226 3.06 6.86 -12.83
C LEU A 226 3.71 6.37 -14.13
N LEU A 227 3.67 5.06 -14.37
CA LEU A 227 4.40 4.35 -15.42
C LEU A 227 3.39 3.51 -16.25
N PRO A 228 2.49 4.17 -17.02
CA PRO A 228 1.41 3.50 -17.72
C PRO A 228 1.86 2.58 -18.86
N ASP A 229 3.07 2.81 -19.39
CA ASP A 229 3.62 2.10 -20.54
C ASP A 229 5.15 1.97 -20.44
N GLN A 230 5.73 1.21 -21.36
CA GLN A 230 7.18 0.97 -21.40
C GLN A 230 7.97 2.27 -21.63
N ASP A 231 7.45 3.21 -22.43
CA ASP A 231 8.13 4.47 -22.71
C ASP A 231 8.23 5.35 -21.45
N ALA A 232 7.18 5.37 -20.62
CA ALA A 232 7.18 6.04 -19.33
C ALA A 232 8.18 5.40 -18.36
N VAL A 233 8.30 4.06 -18.36
CA VAL A 233 9.32 3.34 -17.58
C VAL A 233 10.72 3.75 -18.01
N GLU A 234 11.01 3.77 -19.31
CA GLU A 234 12.33 4.16 -19.82
C GLU A 234 12.67 5.62 -19.53
N ARG A 235 11.73 6.54 -19.76
CA ARG A 235 11.91 7.96 -19.39
C ARG A 235 12.18 8.13 -17.90
N PHE A 236 11.44 7.42 -17.05
CA PHE A 236 11.66 7.42 -15.60
C PHE A 236 13.06 6.92 -15.23
N LEU A 237 13.50 5.79 -15.79
CA LEU A 237 14.83 5.23 -15.51
C LEU A 237 15.95 6.10 -16.07
N GLN A 238 15.74 6.75 -17.21
CA GLN A 238 16.71 7.66 -17.81
C GLN A 238 16.98 8.87 -16.91
N VAL A 239 15.97 9.42 -16.23
CA VAL A 239 16.17 10.49 -15.25
C VAL A 239 17.21 10.10 -14.20
N TRP A 240 17.14 8.88 -13.67
CA TRP A 240 18.08 8.42 -12.65
C TRP A 240 19.50 8.25 -13.18
N ARG A 241 19.66 7.75 -14.42
CA ARG A 241 20.96 7.67 -15.10
C ARG A 241 21.55 9.07 -15.29
N ASP A 242 20.76 10.00 -15.81
CA ASP A 242 21.19 11.37 -16.09
C ASP A 242 21.59 12.12 -14.81
N VAL A 243 20.86 11.91 -13.70
CA VAL A 243 21.22 12.48 -12.40
C VAL A 243 22.59 11.97 -11.95
N VAL A 244 22.85 10.67 -12.04
CA VAL A 244 24.15 10.12 -11.62
C VAL A 244 25.28 10.66 -12.48
N VAL A 245 25.10 10.73 -13.81
CA VAL A 245 26.08 11.32 -14.73
C VAL A 245 26.38 12.77 -14.35
N GLU A 246 25.33 13.57 -14.14
CA GLU A 246 25.49 14.99 -13.80
C GLU A 246 26.17 15.20 -12.45
N LEU A 247 25.84 14.40 -11.44
CA LEU A 247 26.47 14.48 -10.12
C LEU A 247 27.93 14.02 -10.13
N ASN A 248 28.29 13.07 -11.00
CA ASN A 248 29.67 12.65 -11.17
C ASN A 248 30.51 13.75 -11.85
N GLY A 249 29.93 14.51 -12.78
CA GLY A 249 30.62 15.61 -13.47
C GLY A 249 30.84 16.87 -12.61
N ARG A 250 30.23 16.95 -11.43
CA ARG A 250 30.41 18.05 -10.47
C ARG A 250 31.53 17.80 -9.44
N ARG A 251 32.17 16.63 -9.47
CA ARG A 251 33.31 16.26 -8.61
C ARG A 251 34.63 16.64 -9.27
#